data_AF-A0A522STQ3-F1
#
_entry.id   AF-A0A522STQ3-F1
#
_cell.length_a   1.000
_cell.length_b   1.000
_cell.length_c   1.000
_cell.angle_alpha   90.00
_cell.angle_beta   90.00
_cell.angle_gamma   90.00
#
_symmetry.space_group_name_H-M   'P 1'
#
loop_
_entity.id
_entity.type
_entity.pdbx_description
1 polymer ?
#
loop_
_entity_poly.entity_id
_entity_poly.type
_entity_poly.pdbx_seq_one_letter_code
_entity_poly.pdbx_strand_id
1 'polypeptide(L)'
;MDSFLYHIKKIIVGLPVLLVSVTLSLPAFSQQNNPQDEQGNNENNQQKIEALKMAYLTNQLNLSPEEAQKFWPVYNQYEQDLQQINKEERANRQARDNLKNPTDQQIEQSLDKDFQLRQQALQLKEKYSQQFRKVIPSHKVAKLYQSEREFNMTLIQELHRRQNAGTNENNIQQVQRQERPQERKPLPQPMRQMQRMEHRMPPPHVHLPRIPHGIGR
;
A
#
# COMPACT_ATOMS: atom_id res chain seq x y z
N MET A 1 30.15 20.29 -10.36
CA MET A 1 29.13 19.38 -9.76
C MET A 1 29.71 17.97 -9.70
N ASP A 2 30.92 17.84 -9.15
CA ASP A 2 31.75 16.65 -9.38
C ASP A 2 31.99 15.82 -8.11
N SER A 3 31.49 16.27 -6.95
CA SER A 3 31.61 15.50 -5.69
C SER A 3 30.64 14.33 -5.58
N PHE A 4 29.49 14.36 -6.27
CA PHE A 4 28.48 13.31 -6.17
C PHE A 4 28.84 12.09 -7.03
N LEU A 5 29.51 12.29 -8.17
CA LEU A 5 30.05 11.21 -9.01
C LEU A 5 31.38 10.63 -8.50
N TYR A 6 32.10 11.34 -7.62
CA TYR A 6 33.35 10.87 -7.03
C TYR A 6 33.15 9.78 -5.97
N HIS A 7 32.02 9.77 -5.26
CA HIS A 7 31.72 8.80 -4.21
C HIS A 7 31.31 7.42 -4.78
N ILE A 8 30.64 7.39 -5.93
CA ILE A 8 30.17 6.15 -6.55
C ILE A 8 31.35 5.33 -7.12
N LYS A 9 32.41 5.99 -7.63
CA LYS A 9 33.59 5.29 -8.17
C LYS A 9 34.54 4.73 -7.10
N LYS A 10 34.56 5.26 -5.87
CA LYS A 10 35.44 4.78 -4.79
C LYS A 10 34.95 3.50 -4.10
N ILE A 11 33.67 3.16 -4.22
CA ILE A 11 33.08 2.01 -3.53
C ILE A 11 33.36 0.67 -4.26
N ILE A 12 33.73 0.72 -5.56
CA ILE A 12 33.84 -0.48 -6.40
C ILE A 12 35.28 -1.05 -6.47
N VAL A 13 36.30 -0.29 -6.06
CA VAL A 13 37.71 -0.73 -6.13
C VAL A 13 38.38 -0.55 -4.78
N GLY A 14 38.29 -1.55 -3.90
CA GLY A 14 39.04 -1.55 -2.65
C GLY A 14 38.47 -2.45 -1.56
N LEU A 15 38.51 -3.77 -1.76
CA LEU A 15 38.32 -4.72 -0.67
C LEU A 15 39.47 -5.73 -0.68
N PRO A 16 40.39 -5.65 0.29
CA PRO A 16 41.02 -6.82 0.84
C PRO A 16 40.55 -7.01 2.28
N VAL A 17 39.85 -8.12 2.46
CA VAL A 17 39.76 -8.98 3.63
C VAL A 17 40.77 -8.68 4.74
N LEU A 18 40.28 -8.42 5.97
CA LEU A 18 41.01 -8.79 7.18
C LEU A 18 40.03 -9.17 8.31
N LEU A 19 40.09 -10.45 8.66
CA LEU A 19 39.47 -11.12 9.79
C LEU A 19 39.97 -10.56 11.13
N VAL A 20 39.06 -10.09 12.00
CA VAL A 20 39.19 -10.28 13.46
C VAL A 20 37.79 -10.48 14.06
N SER A 21 37.58 -11.68 14.57
CA SER A 21 36.46 -12.11 15.40
C SER A 21 36.64 -11.61 16.83
N VAL A 22 35.68 -10.84 17.33
CA VAL A 22 35.44 -10.66 18.77
C VAL A 22 33.95 -10.79 19.02
N THR A 23 33.57 -11.93 19.60
CA THR A 23 32.23 -12.22 20.10
C THR A 23 32.04 -11.52 21.45
N LEU A 24 31.13 -10.54 21.50
CA LEU A 24 30.63 -9.96 22.75
C LEU A 24 29.14 -10.28 22.87
N SER A 25 28.80 -11.08 23.88
CA SER A 25 27.42 -11.38 24.29
C SER A 25 26.67 -10.09 24.63
N LEU A 26 25.46 -9.94 24.12
CA LEU A 26 24.51 -8.93 24.57
C LEU A 26 23.27 -9.62 25.18
N PRO A 27 22.75 -9.08 26.30
CA PRO A 27 21.60 -9.62 27.01
C PRO A 27 20.33 -9.51 26.16
N ALA A 28 19.41 -10.46 26.37
CA ALA A 28 18.09 -10.48 25.77
C ALA A 28 17.34 -9.17 26.08
N PHE A 29 17.21 -8.31 25.08
CA PHE A 29 16.30 -7.17 25.14
C PHE A 29 14.87 -7.68 25.05
N SER A 30 14.12 -7.44 26.12
CA SER A 30 12.68 -7.35 26.11
C SER A 30 12.23 -6.46 24.94
N GLN A 31 11.29 -6.95 24.12
CA GLN A 31 10.59 -6.15 23.12
C GLN A 31 9.79 -5.05 23.82
N GLN A 32 10.43 -3.91 24.03
CA GLN A 32 9.78 -2.63 24.20
C GLN A 32 9.39 -2.15 22.80
N ASN A 33 8.09 -2.13 22.50
CA ASN A 33 7.56 -1.51 21.28
C ASN A 33 8.04 -0.05 21.23
N ASN A 34 9.03 0.21 20.39
CA ASN A 34 9.63 1.52 20.18
C ASN A 34 8.88 2.18 19.00
N PRO A 35 8.31 3.39 19.12
CA PRO A 35 7.64 4.08 18.01
C PRO A 35 8.59 4.56 16.88
N GLN A 36 9.85 4.13 16.87
CA GLN A 36 10.87 4.63 15.94
C GLN A 36 10.93 3.88 14.60
N ASP A 37 10.14 2.82 14.41
CA ASP A 37 10.13 2.04 13.17
C ASP A 37 9.20 2.60 12.07
N GLU A 38 8.37 3.62 12.38
CA GLU A 38 7.47 4.22 11.39
C GLU A 38 8.16 5.22 10.45
N GLN A 39 9.23 5.91 10.90
CA GLN A 39 9.92 6.92 10.07
C GLN A 39 10.76 6.27 8.95
N GLY A 40 11.49 5.19 9.25
CA GLY A 40 12.28 4.47 8.25
C GLY A 40 11.45 3.77 7.18
N ASN A 41 10.20 3.41 7.48
CA ASN A 41 9.31 2.74 6.54
C ASN A 41 8.67 3.74 5.55
N ASN A 42 8.37 4.97 6.00
CA ASN A 42 7.78 6.01 5.16
C ASN A 42 8.75 6.58 4.12
N GLU A 43 10.01 6.86 4.52
CA GLU A 43 11.04 7.35 3.59
C GLU A 43 11.35 6.31 2.50
N ASN A 44 11.45 5.04 2.89
CA ASN A 44 11.69 3.93 1.97
C ASN A 44 10.52 3.76 0.97
N ASN A 45 9.28 3.95 1.42
CA ASN A 45 8.12 3.91 0.53
C ASN A 45 8.08 5.09 -0.44
N GLN A 46 8.44 6.29 -0.01
CA GLN A 46 8.51 7.46 -0.91
C GLN A 46 9.57 7.26 -1.99
N GLN A 47 10.77 6.80 -1.62
CA GLN A 47 11.84 6.50 -2.57
C GLN A 47 11.44 5.42 -3.59
N LYS A 48 10.71 4.39 -3.16
CA LYS A 48 10.16 3.37 -4.07
C LYS A 48 9.17 3.97 -5.06
N ILE A 49 8.26 4.83 -4.60
CA ILE A 49 7.27 5.49 -5.46
C ILE A 49 7.97 6.39 -6.48
N GLU A 50 8.98 7.15 -6.05
CA GLU A 50 9.76 8.02 -6.94
C GLU A 50 10.50 7.21 -8.02
N ALA A 51 11.14 6.10 -7.64
CA ALA A 51 11.80 5.20 -8.58
C ALA A 51 10.81 4.61 -9.61
N LEU A 52 9.63 4.16 -9.15
CA LEU A 52 8.56 3.67 -10.02
C LEU A 52 8.06 4.75 -10.98
N LYS A 53 7.90 5.99 -10.49
CA LYS A 53 7.49 7.14 -11.30
C LYS A 53 8.53 7.44 -12.38
N MET A 54 9.81 7.48 -12.01
CA MET A 54 10.90 7.71 -12.96
C MET A 54 10.94 6.65 -14.05
N ALA A 55 10.85 5.36 -13.68
CA ALA A 55 10.81 4.26 -14.64
C ALA A 55 9.59 4.35 -15.56
N TYR A 56 8.42 4.66 -15.00
CA TYR A 56 7.18 4.82 -15.78
C TYR A 56 7.28 5.97 -16.78
N LEU A 57 7.75 7.14 -16.36
CA LEU A 57 7.90 8.30 -17.24
C LEU A 57 8.96 8.09 -18.32
N THR A 58 10.08 7.42 -18.00
CA THR A 58 11.10 7.06 -18.99
C THR A 58 10.50 6.24 -20.12
N ASN A 59 9.69 5.24 -19.77
CA ASN A 59 9.03 4.37 -20.74
C ASN A 59 7.96 5.12 -21.56
N GLN A 60 7.18 6.01 -20.94
CA GLN A 60 6.10 6.71 -21.63
C GLN A 60 6.58 7.83 -22.57
N LEU A 61 7.69 8.50 -22.23
CA LEU A 61 8.18 9.64 -22.97
C LEU A 61 9.12 9.26 -24.12
N ASN A 62 9.74 8.08 -24.05
CA ASN A 62 10.71 7.61 -25.02
C ASN A 62 11.77 8.69 -25.34
N LEU A 63 12.43 9.18 -24.29
CA LEU A 63 13.45 10.23 -24.40
C LEU A 63 14.72 9.66 -25.03
N SER A 64 15.35 10.41 -25.94
CA SER A 64 16.72 10.10 -26.35
C SER A 64 17.69 10.31 -25.17
N PRO A 65 18.90 9.73 -25.20
CA PRO A 65 19.91 9.99 -24.17
C PRO A 65 20.18 11.49 -23.94
N GLU A 66 20.23 12.27 -25.01
CA GLU A 66 20.47 13.72 -24.98
C GLU A 66 19.29 14.50 -24.39
N GLU A 67 18.06 14.10 -24.75
CA GLU A 67 16.84 14.65 -24.17
C GLU A 67 16.76 14.33 -22.67
N ALA A 68 17.00 13.09 -22.28
CA ALA A 68 16.96 12.63 -20.90
C ALA A 68 17.95 13.40 -20.02
N GLN A 69 19.18 13.60 -20.50
CA GLN A 69 20.22 14.34 -19.77
C GLN A 69 19.80 15.78 -19.45
N LYS A 70 19.03 16.43 -20.34
CA LYS A 70 18.51 17.80 -20.15
C LYS A 70 17.18 17.82 -19.39
N PHE A 71 16.36 16.79 -19.55
CA PHE A 71 15.02 16.68 -18.99
C PHE A 71 15.04 16.45 -17.48
N TRP A 72 15.80 15.44 -17.01
CA TRP A 72 15.76 15.02 -15.61
C TRP A 72 16.08 16.12 -14.59
N PRO A 73 17.09 16.99 -14.80
CA PRO A 73 17.35 18.11 -13.90
C PRO A 73 16.15 19.06 -13.75
N VAL A 74 15.46 19.35 -14.85
CA VAL A 74 14.27 20.23 -14.85
C VAL A 74 13.10 19.53 -14.17
N TYR A 75 12.92 18.24 -14.44
CA TYR A 75 11.85 17.44 -13.87
C TYR A 75 11.99 17.28 -12.34
N ASN A 76 13.21 17.02 -11.87
CA ASN A 76 13.47 16.85 -10.44
C ASN A 76 13.19 18.15 -9.67
N GLN A 77 13.56 19.31 -10.23
CA GLN A 77 13.23 20.58 -9.60
C GLN A 77 11.71 20.84 -9.60
N TYR A 78 11.02 20.52 -10.70
CA TYR A 78 9.56 20.60 -10.76
C TYR A 78 8.91 19.76 -9.66
N GLU A 79 9.36 18.51 -9.48
CA GLU A 79 8.84 17.62 -8.44
C GLU A 79 9.11 18.17 -7.03
N GLN A 80 10.30 18.68 -6.75
CA GLN A 80 10.62 19.27 -5.45
C GLN A 80 9.72 20.49 -5.14
N ASP A 81 9.57 21.39 -6.10
CA ASP A 81 8.71 22.57 -5.94
C ASP A 81 7.24 22.16 -5.76
N LEU A 82 6.77 21.15 -6.50
CA LEU A 82 5.41 20.63 -6.40
C LEU A 82 5.17 19.90 -5.07
N GLN A 83 6.16 19.16 -4.57
CA GLN A 83 6.10 18.48 -3.29
C GLN A 83 5.91 19.48 -2.14
N GLN A 84 6.54 20.66 -2.21
CA GLN A 84 6.36 21.71 -1.22
C GLN A 84 4.90 22.21 -1.18
N ILE A 85 4.32 22.51 -2.35
CA ILE A 85 2.90 22.93 -2.44
C ILE A 85 1.99 21.82 -1.90
N ASN A 86 2.20 20.57 -2.31
CA ASN A 86 1.41 19.42 -1.85
C ASN A 86 1.52 19.22 -0.33
N LYS A 87 2.68 19.50 0.27
CA LYS A 87 2.89 19.44 1.73
C LYS A 87 2.06 20.51 2.43
N GLU A 88 2.05 21.73 1.91
CA GLU A 88 1.26 22.84 2.45
C GLU A 88 -0.24 22.59 2.31
N GLU A 89 -0.69 22.03 1.18
CA GLU A 89 -2.09 21.62 1.00
C GLU A 89 -2.51 20.56 2.03
N ARG A 90 -1.68 19.53 2.24
CA ARG A 90 -1.95 18.50 3.25
C ARG A 90 -2.01 19.10 4.65
N ALA A 91 -1.07 19.99 4.99
CA ALA A 91 -1.06 20.67 6.27
C ALA A 91 -2.30 21.56 6.47
N ASN A 92 -2.74 22.29 5.42
CA ASN A 92 -3.94 23.12 5.48
C ASN A 92 -5.20 22.28 5.70
N ARG A 93 -5.35 21.17 4.95
CA ARG A 93 -6.46 20.23 5.14
C ARG A 93 -6.46 19.63 6.54
N GLN A 94 -5.33 19.10 6.99
CA GLN A 94 -5.20 18.54 8.34
C GLN A 94 -5.50 19.57 9.43
N ALA A 95 -5.02 20.81 9.29
CA ALA A 95 -5.32 21.87 10.24
C ALA A 95 -6.83 22.14 10.33
N ARG A 96 -7.52 22.21 9.18
CA ARG A 96 -8.98 22.39 9.12
C ARG A 96 -9.73 21.21 9.71
N ASP A 97 -9.39 19.98 9.33
CA ASP A 97 -10.07 18.76 9.77
C ASP A 97 -9.93 18.53 11.30
N ASN A 98 -8.87 19.07 11.91
CA ASN A 98 -8.63 19.00 13.35
C ASN A 98 -9.29 20.13 14.17
N LEU A 99 -9.94 21.11 13.53
CA LEU A 99 -10.65 22.18 14.25
C LEU A 99 -11.87 21.63 14.98
N LYS A 100 -12.01 21.97 16.27
CA LYS A 100 -13.23 21.71 17.05
C LYS A 100 -14.08 22.97 17.08
N ASN A 101 -15.32 22.87 16.61
CA ASN A 101 -16.27 24.00 16.52
C ASN A 101 -15.64 25.23 15.82
N PRO A 102 -15.22 25.12 14.56
CA PRO A 102 -14.57 26.22 13.85
C PRO A 102 -15.50 27.43 13.71
N THR A 103 -14.91 28.61 13.79
CA THR A 103 -15.59 29.86 13.40
C THR A 103 -15.58 30.01 11.88
N ASP A 104 -16.54 30.74 11.33
CA ASP A 104 -16.61 31.02 9.88
C ASP A 104 -15.30 31.62 9.37
N GLN A 105 -14.69 32.54 10.14
CA GLN A 105 -13.40 33.15 9.80
C GLN A 105 -12.26 32.11 9.66
N GLN A 106 -12.22 31.06 10.49
CA GLN A 106 -11.20 30.01 10.38
C GLN A 106 -11.42 29.13 9.16
N ILE A 107 -12.67 28.89 8.78
CA ILE A 107 -13.02 28.17 7.57
C ILE A 107 -12.64 29.00 6.34
N GLU A 108 -13.01 30.27 6.30
CA GLU A 108 -12.67 31.20 5.23
C GLU A 108 -11.15 31.28 5.01
N GLN A 109 -10.37 31.43 6.09
CA GLN A 109 -8.90 31.44 5.99
C GLN A 109 -8.34 30.15 5.38
N SER A 110 -8.91 28.99 5.74
CA SER A 110 -8.49 27.71 5.15
C SER A 110 -8.86 27.61 3.67
N LEU A 111 -10.04 28.09 3.28
CA LEU A 111 -10.50 28.10 1.89
C LEU A 111 -9.67 29.06 1.03
N ASP A 112 -9.38 30.26 1.52
CA ASP A 112 -8.51 31.23 0.84
C ASP A 112 -7.12 30.65 0.61
N LYS A 113 -6.57 29.97 1.63
CA LYS A 113 -5.29 29.27 1.50
C LYS A 113 -5.34 28.13 0.47
N ASP A 114 -6.44 27.38 0.40
CA ASP A 114 -6.64 26.36 -0.65
C ASP A 114 -6.63 27.00 -2.05
N PHE A 115 -7.27 28.16 -2.25
CA PHE A 115 -7.25 28.86 -3.53
C PHE A 115 -5.86 29.40 -3.89
N GLN A 116 -5.14 29.97 -2.92
CA GLN A 116 -3.77 30.45 -3.11
C GLN A 116 -2.82 29.33 -3.52
N LEU A 117 -2.87 28.18 -2.84
CA LEU A 117 -2.04 27.01 -3.17
C LEU A 117 -2.34 26.47 -4.58
N ARG A 118 -3.62 26.45 -4.99
CA ARG A 118 -4.01 26.07 -6.36
C ARG A 118 -3.48 27.04 -7.40
N GLN A 119 -3.51 28.34 -7.13
CA GLN A 119 -2.93 29.35 -8.01
C GLN A 119 -1.41 29.16 -8.14
N GLN A 120 -0.72 28.94 -7.03
CA GLN A 120 0.71 28.64 -7.02
C GLN A 120 1.04 27.38 -7.82
N ALA A 121 0.26 26.30 -7.67
CA ALA A 121 0.42 25.07 -8.43
C ALA A 121 0.25 25.29 -9.95
N LEU A 122 -0.71 26.13 -10.34
CA LEU A 122 -0.91 26.48 -11.75
C LEU A 122 0.26 27.29 -12.31
N GLN A 123 0.70 28.32 -11.59
CA GLN A 123 1.87 29.13 -11.98
C GLN A 123 3.14 28.28 -12.07
N LEU A 124 3.33 27.34 -11.14
CA LEU A 124 4.41 26.37 -11.17
C LEU A 124 4.35 25.54 -12.44
N LYS A 125 3.18 25.00 -12.77
CA LYS A 125 2.97 24.22 -13.98
C LYS A 125 3.26 25.01 -15.25
N GLU A 126 2.83 26.27 -15.32
CA GLU A 126 3.13 27.16 -16.45
C GLU A 126 4.63 27.41 -16.61
N LYS A 127 5.31 27.76 -15.51
CA LYS A 127 6.78 27.95 -15.46
C LYS A 127 7.49 26.73 -16.00
N TYR A 128 7.21 25.54 -15.47
CA TYR A 128 7.92 24.32 -15.89
C TYR A 128 7.50 23.84 -17.27
N SER A 129 6.26 24.08 -17.70
CA SER A 129 5.84 23.81 -19.08
C SER A 129 6.72 24.55 -20.10
N GLN A 130 7.06 25.80 -19.81
CA GLN A 130 7.98 26.58 -20.63
C GLN A 130 9.41 26.03 -20.59
N GLN A 131 9.89 25.58 -19.42
CA GLN A 131 11.23 24.98 -19.31
C GLN A 131 11.32 23.62 -20.01
N PHE A 132 10.32 22.76 -19.86
CA PHE A 132 10.27 21.46 -20.53
C PHE A 132 10.29 21.60 -22.05
N ARG A 133 9.56 22.57 -22.62
CA ARG A 133 9.58 22.86 -24.07
C ARG A 133 10.95 23.28 -24.62
N LYS A 134 11.89 23.69 -23.77
CA LYS A 134 13.27 24.01 -24.18
C LYS A 134 14.16 22.78 -24.27
N VAL A 135 13.80 21.70 -23.58
CA VAL A 135 14.65 20.50 -23.44
C VAL A 135 14.06 19.26 -24.13
N ILE A 136 12.74 19.24 -24.33
CA ILE A 136 12.03 18.16 -25.04
C ILE A 136 10.93 18.74 -25.96
N PRO A 137 10.55 18.03 -27.04
CA PRO A 137 9.47 18.44 -27.94
C PRO A 137 8.11 18.63 -27.25
N SER A 138 7.30 19.58 -27.72
CA SER A 138 5.98 19.91 -27.13
C SER A 138 5.02 18.71 -27.01
N HIS A 139 5.04 17.77 -27.95
CA HIS A 139 4.20 16.57 -27.87
C HIS A 139 4.61 15.66 -26.70
N LYS A 140 5.92 15.57 -26.39
CA LYS A 140 6.42 14.86 -25.20
C LYS A 140 6.08 15.60 -23.92
N VAL A 141 6.06 16.93 -23.92
CA VAL A 141 5.56 17.73 -22.78
C VAL A 141 4.08 17.46 -22.52
N ALA A 142 3.25 17.37 -23.56
CA ALA A 142 1.85 17.01 -23.41
C ALA A 142 1.69 15.58 -22.85
N LYS A 143 2.48 14.63 -23.38
CA LYS A 143 2.51 13.24 -22.91
C LYS A 143 2.98 13.14 -21.45
N LEU A 144 3.96 13.94 -21.02
CA LEU A 144 4.41 14.01 -19.64
C LEU A 144 3.25 14.26 -18.69
N TYR A 145 2.50 15.34 -18.90
CA TYR A 145 1.38 15.66 -18.02
C TYR A 145 0.27 14.60 -18.05
N GLN A 146 0.05 13.95 -19.20
CA GLN A 146 -0.87 12.83 -19.28
C GLN A 146 -0.38 11.66 -18.43
N SER A 147 0.87 11.24 -18.63
CA SER A 147 1.49 10.11 -17.93
C SER A 147 1.59 10.35 -16.42
N GLU A 148 1.84 11.57 -15.96
CA GLU A 148 1.80 11.88 -14.53
C GLU A 148 0.41 11.68 -13.93
N ARG A 149 -0.64 12.13 -14.63
CA ARG A 149 -2.04 11.91 -14.17
C ARG A 149 -2.37 10.43 -14.13
N GLU A 150 -2.01 9.69 -15.19
CA GLU A 150 -2.22 8.24 -15.27
C GLU A 150 -1.50 7.52 -14.13
N PHE A 151 -0.22 7.83 -13.91
CA PHE A 151 0.58 7.26 -12.82
C PHE A 151 -0.05 7.52 -11.45
N ASN A 152 -0.44 8.77 -11.18
CA ASN A 152 -1.04 9.14 -9.89
C ASN A 152 -2.38 8.41 -9.67
N MET A 153 -3.22 8.30 -10.70
CA MET A 153 -4.48 7.55 -10.62
C MET A 153 -4.24 6.06 -10.34
N THR A 154 -3.33 5.42 -11.08
CA THR A 154 -3.02 4.00 -10.90
C THR A 154 -2.37 3.73 -9.54
N LEU A 155 -1.47 4.61 -9.09
CA LEU A 155 -0.82 4.47 -7.78
C LEU A 155 -1.86 4.52 -6.64
N ILE A 156 -2.79 5.47 -6.69
CA ILE A 156 -3.87 5.59 -5.70
C ILE A 156 -4.74 4.33 -5.70
N GLN A 157 -5.11 3.83 -6.88
CA GLN A 157 -5.92 2.61 -7.00
C GLN A 157 -5.21 1.39 -6.39
N GLU A 158 -3.92 1.22 -6.67
CA GLU A 158 -3.14 0.09 -6.17
C GLU A 158 -2.91 0.19 -4.65
N LEU A 159 -2.65 1.39 -4.12
CA LEU A 159 -2.53 1.63 -2.69
C LEU A 159 -3.85 1.30 -1.95
N HIS A 160 -4.99 1.74 -2.47
CA HIS A 160 -6.30 1.39 -1.91
C HIS A 160 -6.59 -0.11 -1.99
N ARG A 161 -6.22 -0.77 -3.10
CA ARG A 161 -6.40 -2.22 -3.25
C ARG A 161 -5.62 -3.01 -2.20
N ARG A 162 -4.37 -2.62 -1.91
CA ARG A 162 -3.53 -3.27 -0.89
C ARG A 162 -4.08 -3.08 0.51
N GLN A 163 -4.58 -1.88 0.84
CA GLN A 163 -5.23 -1.62 2.13
C GLN A 163 -6.48 -2.49 2.32
N ASN A 164 -7.31 -2.62 1.28
CA ASN A 164 -8.53 -3.44 1.33
C ASN A 164 -8.24 -4.95 1.38
N ALA A 165 -7.20 -5.42 0.69
CA ALA A 165 -6.79 -6.83 0.72
C ALA A 165 -6.33 -7.29 2.11
N GLY A 166 -5.51 -6.47 2.80
CA GLY A 166 -5.09 -6.77 4.18
C GLY A 166 -6.24 -6.73 5.19
N THR A 167 -7.29 -5.96 4.93
CA THR A 167 -8.47 -5.89 5.81
C THR A 167 -9.38 -7.12 5.63
N ASN A 168 -9.54 -7.61 4.40
CA ASN A 168 -10.37 -8.79 4.11
C ASN A 168 -9.75 -10.11 4.60
N GLU A 169 -8.43 -10.29 4.50
CA GLU A 169 -7.77 -11.52 5.01
C GLU A 169 -7.91 -11.68 6.53
N ASN A 170 -7.81 -10.59 7.28
CA ASN A 170 -8.02 -10.58 8.72
C ASN A 170 -9.48 -10.93 9.09
N ASN A 171 -10.45 -10.45 8.32
CA ASN A 171 -11.86 -10.78 8.51
C ASN A 171 -12.14 -12.26 8.19
N ILE A 172 -11.58 -12.79 7.11
CA ILE A 172 -11.75 -14.20 6.71
C ILE A 172 -11.14 -15.15 7.75
N GLN A 173 -9.97 -14.83 8.32
CA GLN A 173 -9.38 -15.62 9.40
C GLN A 173 -10.17 -15.54 10.71
N GLN A 174 -10.78 -14.39 11.02
CA GLN A 174 -11.64 -14.27 12.21
C GLN A 174 -12.95 -15.06 12.06
N VAL A 175 -13.60 -15.00 10.90
CA VAL A 175 -14.80 -15.80 10.60
C VAL A 175 -14.47 -17.30 10.65
N GLN A 176 -13.36 -17.74 10.07
CA GLN A 176 -12.94 -19.15 10.15
C GLN A 176 -12.52 -19.60 11.56
N ARG A 177 -11.99 -18.72 12.40
CA ARG A 177 -11.72 -19.01 13.83
C ARG A 177 -13.01 -19.12 14.66
N GLN A 178 -14.02 -18.33 14.32
CA GLN A 178 -15.34 -18.34 14.96
C GLN A 178 -16.22 -19.51 14.48
N GLU A 179 -16.04 -19.97 13.24
CA GLU A 179 -16.76 -21.12 12.65
C GLU A 179 -16.08 -22.48 12.89
N ARG A 180 -14.99 -22.56 13.67
CA ARG A 180 -14.57 -23.87 14.20
C ARG A 180 -15.79 -24.45 14.93
N PRO A 181 -16.32 -25.61 14.52
CA PRO A 181 -17.46 -26.20 15.20
C PRO A 181 -17.08 -26.31 16.67
N GLN A 182 -17.87 -25.67 17.55
CA GLN A 182 -17.73 -25.85 18.99
C GLN A 182 -17.54 -27.34 19.22
N GLU A 183 -16.36 -27.71 19.71
CA GLU A 183 -15.98 -29.09 19.95
C GLU A 183 -17.13 -29.70 20.75
N ARG A 184 -17.95 -30.54 20.09
CA ARG A 184 -19.24 -30.96 20.67
C ARG A 184 -18.89 -31.64 21.98
N LYS A 185 -19.18 -30.96 23.09
CA LYS A 185 -18.86 -31.44 24.44
C LYS A 185 -19.31 -32.90 24.50
N PRO A 186 -18.42 -33.85 24.85
CA PRO A 186 -18.74 -35.27 24.72
C PRO A 186 -20.05 -35.54 25.46
N LEU A 187 -20.98 -36.28 24.82
CA LEU A 187 -22.32 -36.48 25.38
C LEU A 187 -22.23 -36.84 26.87
N PRO A 188 -23.10 -36.29 27.74
CA PRO A 188 -23.12 -36.68 29.14
C PRO A 188 -23.14 -38.21 29.26
N GLN A 189 -22.37 -38.75 30.21
CA GLN A 189 -22.25 -40.20 30.45
C GLN A 189 -23.58 -40.98 30.34
N PRO A 190 -24.72 -40.52 30.90
CA PRO A 190 -25.98 -41.25 30.76
C PRO A 190 -26.45 -41.39 29.30
N MET A 191 -26.28 -40.35 28.46
CA MET A 191 -26.67 -40.42 27.05
C MET A 191 -25.72 -41.28 26.20
N ARG A 192 -24.42 -41.30 26.54
CA ARG A 192 -23.48 -42.25 25.93
C ARG A 192 -23.83 -43.70 26.25
N GLN A 193 -24.36 -43.96 27.44
CA GLN A 193 -24.83 -45.29 27.83
C GLN A 193 -26.13 -45.66 27.11
N MET A 194 -27.08 -44.73 26.97
CA MET A 194 -28.32 -44.97 26.21
C MET A 194 -28.05 -45.32 24.74
N GLN A 195 -27.16 -44.60 24.05
CA GLN A 195 -26.79 -44.95 22.67
C GLN A 195 -26.16 -46.34 22.55
N ARG A 196 -25.39 -46.76 23.56
CA ARG A 196 -24.83 -48.12 23.63
C ARG A 196 -25.88 -49.19 23.93
N MET A 197 -26.96 -48.84 24.64
CA MET A 197 -28.09 -49.74 24.89
C MET A 197 -29.01 -49.86 23.66
N GLU A 198 -29.21 -48.77 22.92
CA GLU A 198 -30.00 -48.74 21.69
C GLU A 198 -29.44 -49.71 20.64
N HIS A 199 -28.10 -49.80 20.54
CA HIS A 199 -27.41 -50.77 19.68
C HIS A 199 -27.46 -52.22 20.18
N ARG A 200 -27.99 -52.49 21.38
CA ARG A 200 -28.16 -53.84 21.93
C ARG A 200 -29.61 -54.36 21.87
N MET A 201 -30.56 -53.55 21.41
CA MET A 201 -31.93 -54.04 21.18
C MET A 201 -32.01 -54.73 19.81
N PRO A 202 -32.55 -55.97 19.73
CA PRO A 202 -32.82 -56.57 18.42
C PRO A 202 -33.89 -55.74 17.70
N PRO A 203 -33.74 -55.49 16.39
CA PRO A 203 -34.71 -54.70 15.64
C PRO A 203 -36.08 -55.39 15.71
N PRO A 204 -37.19 -54.63 15.84
CA PRO A 204 -38.52 -55.23 15.94
C PRO A 204 -38.81 -56.06 14.69
N HIS A 205 -39.24 -57.32 14.89
CA HIS A 205 -39.63 -58.18 13.79
C HIS A 205 -40.91 -57.66 13.14
N VAL A 206 -40.78 -56.97 12.01
CA VAL A 206 -41.90 -56.53 11.19
C VAL A 206 -42.37 -57.72 10.36
N HIS A 207 -43.55 -58.28 10.68
CA HIS A 207 -44.20 -59.29 9.87
C HIS A 207 -44.91 -58.60 8.70
N LEU A 208 -44.32 -58.63 7.50
CA LEU A 208 -44.94 -58.07 6.30
C LEU A 208 -45.94 -59.09 5.71
N PRO A 209 -47.21 -58.71 5.49
CA PRO A 209 -48.17 -59.58 4.80
C PRO A 209 -47.76 -59.75 3.33
N ARG A 210 -47.75 -61.01 2.85
CA ARG A 210 -47.52 -61.32 1.43
C ARG A 210 -48.70 -60.84 0.58
N ILE A 211 -48.45 -59.93 -0.36
CA ILE A 211 -49.41 -59.55 -1.40
C ILE A 211 -49.17 -60.42 -2.64
N PRO A 212 -50.20 -61.10 -3.18
CA PRO A 212 -50.06 -62.00 -4.32
C PRO A 212 -49.71 -61.26 -5.62
N HIS A 213 -48.81 -61.85 -6.40
CA HIS A 213 -48.44 -61.42 -7.74
C HIS A 213 -49.43 -61.98 -8.78
N GLY A 214 -49.91 -61.12 -9.69
CA GLY A 214 -50.61 -61.51 -10.93
C GLY A 214 -50.71 -60.28 -11.84
N ILE A 215 -49.84 -60.17 -12.87
CA ILE A 215 -50.11 -60.46 -14.29
C ILE A 215 -51.25 -59.56 -14.83
N GLY A 216 -51.10 -58.72 -15.85
CA GLY A 216 -50.10 -58.56 -16.89
C GLY A 216 -50.79 -57.95 -18.12
N ARG A 217 -50.01 -57.22 -18.93
CA ARG A 217 -50.28 -56.63 -20.27
C ARG A 217 -51.38 -55.58 -20.39
#